data_AF-A0A9D1RM49-F1
#
_entry.id   AF-A0A9D1RM49-F1
#
_cell.length_a   1.000
_cell.length_b   1.000
_cell.length_c   1.000
_cell.angle_alpha   90.00
_cell.angle_beta   90.00
_cell.angle_gamma   90.00
#
_symmetry.space_group_name_H-M   'P 1'
#
loop_
_entity.id
_entity.type
_entity.pdbx_description
1 polymer ?
#
loop_
_entity_poly.entity_id
_entity_poly.type
_entity_poly.pdbx_seq_one_letter_code
_entity_poly.pdbx_strand_id
1 'polypeptide(L)'
;MSDRRKGRNDQRKSRLGTPQPQWGDNVISADFSRGRAGTSYFSTVSSRKPEPSAELPQDSDLSKDSWSATMVMRTVTSLTDSGRLSRGRTVFRSRSLLHFDAELGLVTGMVQGTQLEPFEVQVKWRPLSPRQMDYITGELDDHPENLRLLLSGSRPSTDVSAELFSVDQFVSSWCTCPDHSKFCKHRVALCYALAAKFSADPLAFLSWRGFDPEELLERMRRRAAERPRRRPEDVGDADASADRNSPECGESTEVPETSEAPASLDAPTEPGNGDAGDTERYRPEEFWGDVATVPQWDDFAVEHGLELGDPDIRNQAIRRFSWNNVDQLRVLHSLERCYETLTEPSATDTGSERVFEREPWLSEPADRNGDHD
;
A
#
# COMPACT_ATOMS: atom_id res chain seq x y z
N MET A 1 -30.41 -52.34 76.83
CA MET A 1 -30.56 -50.88 76.97
C MET A 1 -30.14 -50.26 75.65
N SER A 2 -30.94 -50.40 74.59
CA SER A 2 -32.19 -49.70 74.30
C SER A 2 -31.97 -48.29 73.75
N ASP A 3 -32.63 -48.06 72.60
CA ASP A 3 -33.00 -46.82 71.90
C ASP A 3 -32.00 -46.17 70.92
N ARG A 4 -32.18 -46.27 69.59
CA ARG A 4 -33.23 -45.75 68.66
C ARG A 4 -33.26 -44.22 68.49
N ARG A 5 -32.88 -43.75 67.28
CA ARG A 5 -33.56 -42.77 66.37
C ARG A 5 -32.58 -42.49 65.20
N LYS A 6 -32.79 -42.83 63.92
CA LYS A 6 -33.85 -42.63 62.90
C LYS A 6 -33.74 -41.29 62.14
N GLY A 7 -33.44 -41.39 60.82
CA GLY A 7 -33.68 -40.40 59.75
C GLY A 7 -32.55 -39.37 59.54
N ARG A 8 -32.28 -38.83 58.35
CA ARG A 8 -32.99 -38.84 57.06
C ARG A 8 -32.04 -38.25 55.99
N ASN A 9 -32.22 -38.70 54.75
CA ASN A 9 -31.63 -38.24 53.51
C ASN A 9 -31.79 -36.72 53.30
N ASP A 10 -30.78 -36.01 52.77
CA ASP A 10 -31.03 -34.85 51.90
C ASP A 10 -29.86 -34.53 50.96
N GLN A 11 -30.18 -34.54 49.68
CA GLN A 11 -29.34 -34.11 48.58
C GLN A 11 -29.14 -32.59 48.64
N ARG A 12 -27.90 -32.11 48.48
CA ARG A 12 -27.66 -30.75 47.98
C ARG A 12 -26.67 -30.77 46.83
N LYS A 13 -27.23 -30.57 45.64
CA LYS A 13 -26.54 -30.15 44.42
C LYS A 13 -25.94 -28.76 44.67
N SER A 14 -24.63 -28.58 44.47
CA SER A 14 -24.05 -27.26 44.18
C SER A 14 -23.42 -27.33 42.78
N ARG A 15 -24.04 -26.58 41.85
CA ARG A 15 -23.58 -26.39 40.48
C ARG A 15 -22.38 -25.44 40.45
N LEU A 16 -21.38 -25.83 39.66
CA LEU A 16 -20.47 -25.04 38.82
C LEU A 16 -20.22 -23.56 39.12
N GLY A 17 -18.94 -23.23 39.28
CA GLY A 17 -18.34 -22.02 38.71
C GLY A 17 -17.05 -22.41 38.01
N THR A 18 -17.08 -22.62 36.69
CA THR A 18 -15.88 -22.79 35.87
C THR A 18 -15.24 -21.40 35.70
N PRO A 19 -14.00 -21.16 36.13
CA PRO A 19 -13.35 -19.89 35.86
C PRO A 19 -13.08 -19.79 34.35
N GLN A 20 -13.62 -18.75 33.71
CA GLN A 20 -13.34 -18.41 32.32
C GLN A 20 -11.92 -17.82 32.24
N PRO A 21 -10.98 -18.42 31.49
CA PRO A 21 -9.67 -17.82 31.27
C PRO A 21 -9.82 -16.60 30.37
N GLN A 22 -9.36 -15.46 30.85
CA GLN A 22 -9.35 -14.20 30.10
C GLN A 22 -8.05 -14.18 29.28
N TRP A 23 -8.17 -14.01 27.97
CA TRP A 23 -7.02 -13.99 27.07
C TRP A 23 -6.28 -12.66 27.26
N GLY A 24 -5.23 -12.67 28.09
CA GLY A 24 -4.43 -11.48 28.39
C GLY A 24 -2.97 -11.76 28.75
N ASP A 25 -2.68 -12.84 29.49
CA ASP A 25 -1.40 -12.91 30.22
C ASP A 25 -0.43 -14.04 29.80
N ASN A 26 -0.68 -14.74 28.70
CA ASN A 26 0.15 -15.89 28.26
C ASN A 26 0.88 -15.68 26.91
N VAL A 27 1.23 -14.44 26.55
CA VAL A 27 2.05 -14.18 25.35
C VAL A 27 3.53 -14.14 25.74
N ILE A 28 4.27 -15.18 25.38
CA ILE A 28 5.74 -15.18 25.44
C ILE A 28 6.24 -14.41 24.21
N SER A 29 6.76 -13.20 24.40
CA SER A 29 7.50 -12.47 23.36
C SER A 29 8.93 -13.02 23.30
N ALA A 30 9.27 -13.67 22.19
CA ALA A 30 10.65 -14.08 21.90
C ALA A 30 11.26 -13.09 20.88
N ASP A 31 12.37 -12.48 21.25
CA ASP A 31 13.17 -11.59 20.39
C ASP A 31 14.12 -12.41 19.52
N PHE A 32 13.82 -12.53 18.22
CA PHE A 32 14.63 -13.26 17.25
C PHE A 32 15.63 -12.38 16.48
N SER A 33 15.82 -11.12 16.88
CA SER A 33 16.76 -10.20 16.20
C SER A 33 18.24 -10.57 16.41
N ARG A 34 18.54 -11.53 17.28
CA ARG A 34 19.91 -11.99 17.56
C ARG A 34 20.20 -13.36 16.94
N GLY A 35 20.60 -13.34 15.66
CA GLY A 35 21.53 -14.34 15.14
C GLY A 35 21.14 -15.02 13.84
N ARG A 36 21.42 -14.37 12.71
CA ARG A 36 21.98 -15.09 11.55
C ARG A 36 22.79 -14.11 10.70
N ALA A 37 24.11 -14.17 10.84
CA ALA A 37 25.05 -13.60 9.89
C ALA A 37 24.96 -14.42 8.58
N GLY A 38 23.94 -14.16 7.77
CA GLY A 38 23.81 -14.64 6.40
C GLY A 38 24.22 -13.51 5.46
N THR A 39 25.17 -13.80 4.58
CA THR A 39 25.73 -12.92 3.53
C THR A 39 24.73 -11.90 2.97
N SER A 40 24.80 -10.67 3.49
CA SER A 40 24.07 -9.52 2.97
C SER A 40 24.78 -8.97 1.74
N TYR A 41 24.10 -8.95 0.59
CA TYR A 41 24.48 -8.15 -0.58
C TYR A 41 24.21 -6.64 -0.35
N PHE A 42 24.53 -6.15 0.85
CA PHE A 42 24.44 -4.75 1.22
C PHE A 42 25.83 -4.12 1.18
N SER A 43 26.22 -3.68 0.00
CA SER A 43 27.14 -2.56 -0.17
C SER A 43 26.64 -1.87 -1.44
N THR A 44 25.86 -0.79 -1.36
CA THR A 44 26.43 0.57 -1.32
C THR A 44 25.43 1.64 -0.84
N VAL A 45 24.35 1.29 -0.13
CA VAL A 45 23.50 2.33 0.47
C VAL A 45 24.10 2.71 1.81
N SER A 46 24.61 3.94 1.86
CA SER A 46 25.18 4.58 3.04
C SER A 46 24.33 4.30 4.27
N SER A 47 24.94 3.77 5.31
CA SER A 47 24.37 3.52 6.63
C SER A 47 23.94 4.83 7.31
N ARG A 48 22.92 5.51 6.78
CA ARG A 48 22.19 6.51 7.54
C ARG A 48 21.30 5.75 8.50
N LYS A 49 21.57 5.95 9.79
CA LYS A 49 20.70 5.51 10.88
C LYS A 49 19.29 6.03 10.55
N PRO A 50 18.25 5.19 10.49
CA PRO A 50 16.90 5.66 10.20
C PRO A 50 16.53 6.68 11.27
N GLU A 51 16.20 7.90 10.82
CA GLU A 51 15.66 8.94 11.69
C GLU A 51 14.41 8.39 12.38
N PRO A 52 14.26 8.57 13.70
CA PRO A 52 13.12 8.05 14.41
C PRO A 52 11.86 8.80 13.93
N SER A 53 10.88 8.06 13.41
CA SER A 53 9.52 8.50 13.12
C SER A 53 9.36 9.63 12.08
N ALA A 54 9.89 9.45 10.87
CA ALA A 54 9.22 10.06 9.72
C ALA A 54 7.84 9.39 9.58
N GLU A 55 6.76 10.16 9.72
CA GLU A 55 5.41 9.63 9.52
C GLU A 55 5.31 9.01 8.10
N LEU A 56 4.79 7.79 8.05
CA LEU A 56 4.63 7.09 6.78
C LEU A 56 3.51 7.76 5.95
N PRO A 57 3.69 7.90 4.63
CA PRO A 57 2.68 8.51 3.77
C PRO A 57 1.34 7.78 3.86
N GLN A 58 0.24 8.54 3.90
CA GLN A 58 -1.11 8.03 4.08
C GLN A 58 -2.01 8.27 2.87
N ASP A 59 -3.16 7.60 2.82
CA ASP A 59 -4.14 7.78 1.75
C ASP A 59 -4.79 9.18 1.76
N SER A 60 -4.83 9.85 2.93
CA SER A 60 -5.27 11.25 3.06
C SER A 60 -4.39 12.23 2.30
N ASP A 61 -3.12 11.87 2.14
CA ASP A 61 -2.11 12.74 1.56
C ASP A 61 -2.18 12.74 0.03
N LEU A 62 -2.85 11.74 -0.56
CA LEU A 62 -3.03 11.64 -2.00
C LEU A 62 -3.97 12.74 -2.51
N SER A 63 -3.40 13.71 -3.21
CA SER A 63 -4.15 14.70 -3.97
C SER A 63 -4.39 14.22 -5.40
N LYS A 64 -5.64 14.30 -5.86
CA LYS A 64 -5.98 14.01 -7.27
C LYS A 64 -5.36 15.03 -8.23
N ASP A 65 -5.05 16.22 -7.74
CA ASP A 65 -4.55 17.34 -8.56
C ASP A 65 -3.02 17.35 -8.64
N SER A 66 -2.33 16.48 -7.90
CA SER A 66 -0.87 16.37 -7.94
C SER A 66 -0.41 15.70 -9.24
N TRP A 67 0.30 16.47 -10.06
CA TRP A 67 0.89 16.03 -11.32
C TRP A 67 1.98 14.96 -11.10
N SER A 68 2.87 15.16 -10.13
CA SER A 68 3.96 14.22 -9.83
C SER A 68 3.41 12.87 -9.34
N ALA A 69 2.41 12.90 -8.45
CA ALA A 69 1.69 11.70 -8.00
C ALA A 69 0.99 10.98 -9.17
N THR A 70 0.33 11.75 -10.04
CA THR A 70 -0.31 11.22 -11.26
C THR A 70 0.70 10.54 -12.18
N MET A 71 1.90 11.11 -12.35
CA MET A 71 2.95 10.52 -13.18
C MET A 71 3.52 9.23 -12.60
N VAL A 72 3.69 9.13 -11.28
CA VAL A 72 4.04 7.87 -10.61
C VAL A 72 2.98 6.81 -10.92
N MET A 73 1.70 7.13 -10.70
CA MET A 73 0.61 6.18 -10.91
C MET A 73 0.39 5.83 -12.38
N ARG A 74 0.65 6.76 -13.30
CA ARG A 74 0.64 6.50 -14.75
C ARG A 74 1.71 5.49 -15.13
N THR A 75 2.90 5.60 -14.56
CA THR A 75 3.98 4.63 -14.76
C THR A 75 3.55 3.23 -14.31
N VAL A 76 3.01 3.13 -13.09
CA VAL A 76 2.53 1.86 -12.53
C VAL A 76 1.42 1.26 -13.39
N THR A 77 0.40 2.05 -13.74
CA THR A 77 -0.76 1.61 -14.52
C THR A 77 -0.38 1.11 -15.92
N SER A 78 0.67 1.68 -16.52
CA SER A 78 1.18 1.21 -17.82
C SER A 78 1.91 -0.14 -17.75
N LEU A 79 2.27 -0.61 -16.55
CA LEU A 79 3.11 -1.80 -16.32
C LEU A 79 2.42 -2.89 -15.50
N THR A 80 1.14 -2.72 -15.14
CA THR A 80 0.39 -3.64 -14.28
C THR A 80 -1.07 -3.81 -14.72
N ASP A 81 -1.69 -4.94 -14.38
CA ASP A 81 -3.13 -5.13 -14.53
C ASP A 81 -3.94 -4.44 -13.40
N SER A 82 -5.23 -4.22 -13.68
CA SER A 82 -6.17 -3.55 -12.77
C SER A 82 -6.38 -4.29 -11.45
N GLY A 83 -6.30 -5.63 -11.45
CA GLY A 83 -6.44 -6.45 -10.25
C GLY A 83 -5.25 -6.31 -9.29
N ARG A 84 -4.03 -6.21 -9.82
CA ARG A 84 -2.82 -5.90 -9.03
C ARG A 84 -2.85 -4.49 -8.50
N LEU A 85 -3.33 -3.54 -9.31
CA LEU A 85 -3.48 -2.15 -8.92
C LEU A 85 -4.44 -2.01 -7.73
N SER A 86 -5.61 -2.65 -7.80
CA SER A 86 -6.62 -2.61 -6.73
C SER A 86 -6.10 -3.26 -5.44
N ARG A 87 -5.48 -4.44 -5.52
CA ARG A 87 -4.87 -5.10 -4.35
C ARG A 87 -3.76 -4.26 -3.73
N GLY A 88 -2.90 -3.65 -4.54
CA GLY A 88 -1.84 -2.77 -4.06
C GLY A 88 -2.38 -1.52 -3.37
N ARG A 89 -3.46 -0.94 -3.90
CA ARG A 89 -4.16 0.16 -3.24
C ARG A 89 -4.71 -0.25 -1.87
N THR A 90 -5.29 -1.45 -1.76
CA THR A 90 -5.77 -1.98 -0.48
C THR A 90 -4.64 -2.13 0.53
N VAL A 91 -3.48 -2.69 0.11
CA VAL A 91 -2.29 -2.84 0.98
C VAL A 91 -1.77 -1.49 1.49
N PHE A 92 -1.79 -0.46 0.65
CA PHE A 92 -1.44 0.90 1.06
C PHE A 92 -2.44 1.47 2.07
N ARG A 93 -3.75 1.35 1.79
CA ARG A 93 -4.82 1.84 2.67
C ARG A 93 -4.87 1.14 4.02
N SER A 94 -4.50 -0.15 4.07
CA SER A 94 -4.42 -0.92 5.32
C SER A 94 -3.18 -0.58 6.17
N ARG A 95 -2.38 0.43 5.77
CA ARG A 95 -1.15 0.85 6.46
C ARG A 95 -0.18 -0.31 6.69
N SER A 96 -0.06 -1.19 5.70
CA SER A 96 0.85 -2.35 5.77
C SER A 96 2.30 -1.99 5.42
N LEU A 97 2.61 -0.72 5.15
CA LEU A 97 3.98 -0.26 4.96
C LEU A 97 4.60 -0.01 6.35
N LEU A 98 5.76 -0.60 6.62
CA LEU A 98 6.48 -0.47 7.90
C LEU A 98 7.65 0.50 7.79
N HIS A 99 8.26 0.57 6.60
CA HIS A 99 9.35 1.47 6.29
C HIS A 99 9.16 2.00 4.88
N PHE A 100 9.54 3.27 4.69
CA PHE A 100 9.47 3.97 3.43
C PHE A 100 10.62 4.96 3.37
N ASP A 101 11.39 4.88 2.30
CA ASP A 101 12.42 5.86 2.01
C ASP A 101 12.49 6.15 0.51
N ALA A 102 12.78 7.42 0.20
CA ALA A 102 12.81 7.92 -1.16
C ALA A 102 14.06 8.79 -1.34
N GLU A 103 15.06 8.20 -1.99
CA GLU A 103 16.32 8.84 -2.35
C GLU A 103 16.38 9.06 -3.87
N LEU A 104 17.45 9.68 -4.38
CA LEU A 104 17.62 10.09 -5.78
C LEU A 104 17.20 9.03 -6.81
N GLY A 105 15.98 9.13 -7.34
CA GLY A 105 15.39 8.16 -8.27
C GLY A 105 15.15 6.76 -7.71
N LEU A 106 15.36 6.52 -6.40
CA LEU A 106 15.24 5.22 -5.76
C LEU A 106 14.21 5.28 -4.63
N VAL A 107 13.30 4.31 -4.61
CA VAL A 107 12.32 4.18 -3.55
C VAL A 107 12.45 2.80 -2.94
N THR A 108 12.59 2.75 -1.62
CA THR A 108 12.69 1.50 -0.86
C THR A 108 11.61 1.46 0.22
N GLY A 109 11.23 0.24 0.60
CA GLY A 109 10.30 0.07 1.71
C GLY A 109 10.17 -1.38 2.17
N MET A 110 9.59 -1.52 3.35
CA MET A 110 9.27 -2.80 3.98
C MET A 110 7.75 -2.93 4.07
N VAL A 111 7.17 -3.94 3.45
CA VAL A 111 5.71 -4.13 3.38
C VAL A 111 5.31 -5.38 4.14
N GLN A 112 4.50 -5.22 5.18
CA GLN A 112 3.91 -6.31 5.93
C GLN A 112 3.04 -7.18 5.03
N GLY A 113 3.31 -8.47 5.05
CA GLY A 113 2.60 -9.48 4.29
C GLY A 113 1.89 -10.50 5.16
N THR A 114 1.51 -11.61 4.54
CA THR A 114 0.97 -12.79 5.22
C THR A 114 2.04 -13.63 5.92
N GLN A 115 3.30 -13.49 5.50
CA GLN A 115 4.44 -14.16 6.13
C GLN A 115 4.95 -13.34 7.33
N LEU A 116 5.75 -13.99 8.20
CA LEU A 116 6.29 -13.37 9.41
C LEU A 116 7.25 -12.21 9.11
N GLU A 117 8.10 -12.38 8.10
CA GLU A 117 9.09 -11.38 7.70
C GLU A 117 8.52 -10.39 6.66
N PRO A 118 8.62 -9.07 6.87
CA PRO A 118 8.17 -8.08 5.88
C PRO A 118 8.83 -8.28 4.51
N PHE A 119 8.10 -7.96 3.45
CA PHE A 119 8.68 -7.97 2.10
C PHE A 119 9.52 -6.72 1.88
N GLU A 120 10.78 -6.90 1.47
CA GLU A 120 11.60 -5.80 0.97
C GLU A 120 11.17 -5.45 -0.45
N VAL A 121 11.01 -4.15 -0.71
CA VAL A 121 10.51 -3.62 -1.97
C VAL A 121 11.40 -2.48 -2.42
N GLN A 122 11.76 -2.48 -3.70
CA GLN A 122 12.54 -1.42 -4.31
C GLN A 122 11.96 -1.05 -5.68
N VAL A 123 11.88 0.24 -5.98
CA VAL A 123 11.48 0.75 -7.30
C VAL A 123 12.43 1.85 -7.72
N LYS A 124 12.94 1.78 -8.95
CA LYS A 124 14.01 2.65 -9.45
C LYS A 124 13.60 3.36 -10.74
N TRP A 125 13.86 4.66 -10.76
CA TRP A 125 13.81 5.54 -11.91
C TRP A 125 15.21 6.07 -12.23
N ARG A 126 15.39 6.48 -13.49
CA ARG A 126 16.63 7.09 -13.96
C ARG A 126 16.76 8.49 -13.34
N PRO A 127 17.87 8.79 -12.65
CA PRO A 127 18.17 10.15 -12.22
C PRO A 127 18.29 11.10 -13.42
N LEU A 128 18.05 12.39 -13.21
CA LEU A 128 18.29 13.39 -14.24
C LEU A 128 19.79 13.51 -14.54
N SER A 129 20.12 13.69 -15.81
CA SER A 129 21.49 14.07 -16.18
C SER A 129 21.76 15.53 -15.81
N PRO A 130 23.03 15.94 -15.60
CA PRO A 130 23.37 17.33 -15.33
C PRO A 130 22.82 18.31 -16.38
N ARG A 131 22.84 17.92 -17.66
CA ARG A 131 22.29 18.74 -18.75
C ARG A 131 20.78 18.97 -18.63
N GLN A 132 20.03 17.95 -18.20
CA GLN A 132 18.59 18.09 -17.97
C GLN A 132 18.32 18.98 -16.75
N MET A 133 19.12 18.83 -15.69
CA MET A 133 19.01 19.70 -14.51
C MET A 133 19.32 21.16 -14.85
N ASP A 134 20.36 21.41 -15.64
CA ASP A 134 20.73 22.75 -16.12
C ASP A 134 19.63 23.35 -16.99
N TYR A 135 19.08 22.57 -17.94
CA TYR A 135 17.98 22.99 -18.80
C TYR A 135 16.74 23.37 -17.97
N ILE A 136 16.30 22.49 -17.08
CA ILE A 136 15.15 22.74 -16.20
C ILE A 136 15.41 23.97 -15.34
N THR A 137 16.60 24.12 -14.76
CA THR A 137 16.94 25.30 -13.95
C THR A 137 16.90 26.59 -14.77
N GLY A 138 17.39 26.57 -16.01
CA GLY A 138 17.27 27.70 -16.94
C GLY A 138 15.83 28.06 -17.25
N GLU A 139 14.98 27.06 -17.53
CA GLU A 139 13.55 27.29 -17.76
C GLU A 139 12.82 27.82 -16.53
N LEU A 140 13.17 27.36 -15.32
CA LEU A 140 12.60 27.89 -14.08
C LEU A 140 13.06 29.34 -13.84
N ASP A 141 14.28 29.70 -14.24
CA ASP A 141 14.83 31.04 -14.13
C ASP A 141 14.11 32.02 -15.08
N ASP A 142 13.83 31.59 -16.31
CA ASP A 142 13.18 32.41 -17.33
C ASP A 142 11.66 32.51 -17.11
N HIS A 143 11.05 31.43 -16.60
CA HIS A 143 9.61 31.25 -16.43
C HIS A 143 9.26 30.86 -14.98
N PRO A 144 9.27 31.79 -14.01
CA PRO A 144 9.07 31.50 -12.59
C PRO A 144 7.68 30.93 -12.26
N GLU A 145 6.70 31.07 -13.15
CA GLU A 145 5.40 30.41 -13.06
C GLU A 145 5.51 28.88 -13.05
N ASN A 146 6.51 28.30 -13.72
CA ASN A 146 6.74 26.86 -13.72
C ASN A 146 7.07 26.36 -12.31
N LEU A 147 7.89 27.11 -11.56
CA LEU A 147 8.18 26.78 -10.18
C LEU A 147 6.93 26.91 -9.31
N ARG A 148 6.13 27.97 -9.49
CA ARG A 148 4.87 28.14 -8.75
C ARG A 148 3.92 26.97 -8.98
N LEU A 149 3.80 26.50 -10.22
CA LEU A 149 3.00 25.33 -10.58
C LEU A 149 3.54 24.06 -9.90
N LEU A 150 4.86 23.83 -9.95
CA LEU A 150 5.48 22.69 -9.28
C LEU A 150 5.21 22.70 -7.76
N LEU A 151 5.35 23.86 -7.11
CA LEU A 151 5.10 24.02 -5.68
C LEU A 151 3.61 23.88 -5.30
N SER A 152 2.69 24.13 -6.23
CA SER A 152 1.27 23.85 -6.04
C SER A 152 0.89 22.41 -6.41
N GLY A 153 1.87 21.55 -6.73
CA GLY A 153 1.64 20.19 -7.23
C GLY A 153 1.07 20.14 -8.65
N SER A 154 0.91 21.28 -9.32
CA SER A 154 0.38 21.39 -10.68
C SER A 154 1.48 21.14 -11.72
N ARG A 155 1.05 20.77 -12.93
CA ARG A 155 1.98 20.51 -14.04
C ARG A 155 2.60 21.83 -14.55
N PRO A 156 3.94 21.93 -14.69
CA PRO A 156 4.59 23.08 -15.32
C PRO A 156 4.39 23.06 -16.86
N SER A 157 5.09 23.94 -17.58
CA SER A 157 5.14 23.90 -19.05
C SER A 157 5.45 22.50 -19.60
N THR A 158 4.97 22.22 -20.81
CA THR A 158 5.12 20.90 -21.43
C THR A 158 6.58 20.46 -21.48
N ASP A 159 7.48 21.36 -21.84
CA ASP A 159 8.91 21.07 -22.02
C ASP A 159 9.58 20.72 -20.68
N VAL A 160 9.35 21.54 -19.64
CA VAL A 160 9.85 21.25 -18.28
C VAL A 160 9.26 19.94 -17.76
N SER A 161 7.96 19.72 -17.93
CA SER A 161 7.30 18.51 -17.44
C SER A 161 7.84 17.23 -18.11
N ALA A 162 8.15 17.29 -19.41
CA ALA A 162 8.64 16.14 -20.17
C ALA A 162 10.06 15.74 -19.75
N GLU A 163 10.93 16.72 -19.51
CA GLU A 163 12.30 16.45 -19.03
C GLU A 163 12.32 16.03 -17.55
N LEU A 164 11.52 16.71 -16.72
CA LEU A 164 11.54 16.53 -15.27
C LEU A 164 11.07 15.14 -14.87
N PHE A 165 9.95 14.64 -15.41
CA PHE A 165 9.47 13.29 -15.08
C PHE A 165 8.63 12.67 -16.18
N SER A 166 9.06 11.51 -16.67
CA SER A 166 8.40 10.76 -17.73
C SER A 166 8.31 9.27 -17.42
N VAL A 167 7.37 8.57 -18.07
CA VAL A 167 7.11 7.14 -17.82
C VAL A 167 8.30 6.26 -18.26
N ASP A 168 9.02 6.66 -19.31
CA ASP A 168 10.19 5.95 -19.85
C ASP A 168 11.44 6.03 -18.95
N GLN A 169 11.43 6.91 -17.94
CA GLN A 169 12.48 6.98 -16.94
C GLN A 169 12.41 5.81 -15.93
N PHE A 170 11.35 5.00 -15.93
CA PHE A 170 11.29 3.79 -15.11
C PHE A 170 12.39 2.80 -15.52
N VAL A 171 13.17 2.32 -14.55
CA VAL A 171 14.29 1.41 -14.79
C VAL A 171 13.91 -0.02 -14.41
N SER A 172 13.56 -0.22 -13.14
CA SER A 172 13.30 -1.55 -12.61
C SER A 172 12.52 -1.48 -11.31
N SER A 173 11.99 -2.63 -10.93
CA SER A 173 11.36 -2.84 -9.64
C SER A 173 11.70 -4.23 -9.14
N TRP A 174 11.84 -4.36 -7.83
CA TRP A 174 12.23 -5.58 -7.15
C TRP A 174 11.41 -5.75 -5.88
N CYS A 175 11.13 -6.99 -5.52
CA CYS A 175 10.38 -7.34 -4.32
C CYS A 175 10.66 -8.80 -3.98
N THR A 176 10.81 -9.12 -2.69
CA THR A 176 11.10 -10.49 -2.21
C THR A 176 9.89 -11.44 -2.26
N CYS A 177 8.71 -10.94 -2.58
CA CYS A 177 7.50 -11.76 -2.72
C CYS A 177 7.58 -12.74 -3.91
N PRO A 178 6.83 -13.86 -3.89
CA PRO A 178 6.85 -14.88 -4.95
C PRO A 178 6.22 -14.43 -6.29
N ASP A 179 5.84 -13.16 -6.39
CA ASP A 179 5.17 -12.58 -7.55
C ASP A 179 6.19 -11.87 -8.46
N HIS A 180 6.54 -12.54 -9.56
CA HIS A 180 7.58 -12.12 -10.50
C HIS A 180 7.12 -11.10 -11.55
N SER A 181 5.91 -10.56 -11.45
CA SER A 181 5.45 -9.50 -12.36
C SER A 181 6.30 -8.23 -12.20
N LYS A 182 6.21 -7.29 -13.15
CA LYS A 182 6.85 -5.98 -13.00
C LYS A 182 6.32 -5.24 -11.77
N PHE A 183 5.03 -5.34 -11.47
CA PHE A 183 4.43 -4.72 -10.30
C PHE A 183 3.53 -5.70 -9.54
N CYS A 184 4.06 -6.24 -8.44
CA CYS A 184 3.26 -6.96 -7.45
C CYS A 184 2.46 -5.97 -6.59
N LYS A 185 1.51 -6.47 -5.78
CA LYS A 185 0.72 -5.63 -4.87
C LYS A 185 1.59 -4.79 -3.91
N HIS A 186 2.75 -5.28 -3.49
CA HIS A 186 3.65 -4.56 -2.59
C HIS A 186 4.39 -3.41 -3.30
N ARG A 187 4.87 -3.64 -4.53
CA ARG A 187 5.48 -2.58 -5.36
C ARG A 187 4.48 -1.48 -5.69
N VAL A 188 3.23 -1.87 -5.99
CA VAL A 188 2.13 -0.91 -6.19
C VAL A 188 1.87 -0.12 -4.92
N ALA A 189 1.79 -0.76 -3.75
CA ALA A 189 1.60 -0.07 -2.47
C ALA A 189 2.72 0.93 -2.18
N LEU A 190 3.97 0.56 -2.47
CA LEU A 190 5.11 1.47 -2.35
C LEU A 190 5.00 2.68 -3.28
N CYS A 191 4.52 2.50 -4.51
CA CYS A 191 4.27 3.61 -5.43
C CYS A 191 3.10 4.50 -5.00
N TYR A 192 2.06 3.95 -4.37
CA TYR A 192 1.03 4.77 -3.73
C TYR A 192 1.59 5.63 -2.59
N ALA A 193 2.48 5.07 -1.77
CA ALA A 193 3.16 5.84 -0.73
C ALA A 193 4.06 6.94 -1.31
N LEU A 194 4.76 6.67 -2.42
CA LEU A 194 5.53 7.68 -3.15
C LEU A 194 4.62 8.80 -3.68
N ALA A 195 3.50 8.44 -4.31
CA ALA A 195 2.53 9.38 -4.83
C ALA A 195 1.91 10.24 -3.71
N ALA A 196 1.65 9.65 -2.55
CA ALA A 196 1.18 10.33 -1.35
C ALA A 196 2.22 11.33 -0.84
N LYS A 197 3.49 10.92 -0.72
CA LYS A 197 4.60 11.79 -0.32
C LYS A 197 4.71 13.02 -1.24
N PHE A 198 4.67 12.81 -2.56
CA PHE A 198 4.77 13.91 -3.53
C PHE A 198 3.53 14.80 -3.61
N SER A 199 2.37 14.28 -3.18
CA SER A 199 1.15 15.07 -3.08
C SER A 199 1.17 15.99 -1.85
N ALA A 200 1.67 15.48 -0.72
CA ALA A 200 1.80 16.27 0.51
C ALA A 200 2.97 17.27 0.45
N ASP A 201 4.10 16.86 -0.14
CA ASP A 201 5.31 17.67 -0.21
C ASP A 201 5.88 17.69 -1.65
N PRO A 202 5.58 18.77 -2.42
CA PRO A 202 6.15 18.95 -3.74
C PRO A 202 7.66 19.19 -3.75
N LEU A 203 8.26 19.67 -2.64
CA LEU A 203 9.71 19.84 -2.54
C LEU A 203 10.40 18.49 -2.44
N ALA A 204 9.81 17.52 -1.73
CA ALA A 204 10.32 16.15 -1.69
C ALA A 204 10.42 15.52 -3.08
N PHE A 205 9.52 15.86 -4.00
CA PHE A 205 9.62 15.43 -5.40
C PHE A 205 10.85 16.03 -6.10
N LEU A 206 11.13 17.32 -5.91
CA LEU A 206 12.31 17.97 -6.49
C LEU A 206 13.61 17.37 -5.94
N SER A 207 13.69 17.15 -4.62
CA SER A 207 14.81 16.45 -3.99
C SER A 207 15.00 15.04 -4.56
N TRP A 208 13.92 14.30 -4.73
CA TRP A 208 13.95 12.95 -5.31
C TRP A 208 14.43 12.95 -6.77
N ARG A 209 14.20 14.03 -7.53
CA ARG A 209 14.75 14.22 -8.88
C ARG A 209 16.19 14.72 -8.91
N GLY A 210 16.74 15.14 -7.77
CA GLY A 210 18.14 15.55 -7.61
C GLY A 210 18.37 17.05 -7.55
N PHE A 211 17.32 17.85 -7.40
CA PHE A 211 17.45 19.27 -7.11
C PHE A 211 17.63 19.50 -5.62
N ASP A 212 18.39 20.53 -5.25
CA ASP A 212 18.35 21.11 -3.91
C ASP A 212 17.21 22.15 -3.87
N PRO A 213 16.10 21.87 -3.15
CA PRO A 213 14.99 22.81 -3.09
C PRO A 213 15.34 24.13 -2.43
N GLU A 214 16.24 24.14 -1.45
CA GLU A 214 16.65 25.36 -0.76
C GLU A 214 17.46 26.25 -1.70
N GLU A 215 18.42 25.67 -2.42
CA GLU A 215 19.20 26.38 -3.43
C GLU A 215 18.30 26.95 -4.54
N LEU A 216 17.34 26.15 -5.01
CA LEU A 216 16.41 26.56 -6.06
C LEU A 216 15.52 27.73 -5.60
N LEU A 217 14.96 27.66 -4.39
CA LEU A 217 14.15 28.73 -3.83
C LEU A 217 14.96 30.00 -3.58
N GLU A 218 16.20 29.87 -3.09
CA GLU A 218 17.07 31.03 -2.82
C GLU A 218 17.55 31.71 -4.11
N ARG A 219 17.87 30.92 -5.14
CA ARG A 219 18.15 31.43 -6.49
C ARG A 219 16.99 32.27 -7.02
N MET A 220 15.75 31.83 -6.82
CA MET A 220 14.56 32.56 -7.26
C MET A 220 14.31 33.84 -6.47
N ARG A 221 14.52 33.82 -5.15
CA ARG A 221 14.41 35.03 -4.31
C ARG A 221 15.39 36.11 -4.75
N ARG A 222 16.65 35.74 -5.05
CA ARG A 222 17.67 36.67 -5.56
C ARG A 222 17.26 37.29 -6.90
N ARG A 223 16.83 36.48 -7.86
CA ARG A 223 16.31 36.96 -9.16
C ARG A 223 15.12 37.91 -9.02
N ALA A 224 14.18 37.59 -8.12
CA ALA A 224 13.01 38.44 -7.86
C ALA A 224 13.40 39.80 -7.25
N ALA A 225 14.48 39.86 -6.47
CA ALA A 225 15.02 41.09 -5.90
C ALA A 225 15.81 41.92 -6.94
N GLU A 226 16.49 41.28 -7.88
CA GLU A 226 17.26 41.92 -8.96
C GLU A 226 16.37 42.47 -10.09
N ARG A 227 15.17 41.91 -10.27
CA ARG A 227 14.23 42.42 -11.26
C ARG A 227 13.74 43.80 -10.82
N PRO A 228 14.03 44.89 -11.56
CA PRO A 228 13.57 46.21 -11.18
C PRO A 228 12.04 46.16 -11.09
N ARG A 229 11.49 46.52 -9.92
CA ARG A 229 10.05 46.69 -9.75
C ARG A 229 9.61 47.66 -10.84
N ARG A 230 8.88 47.18 -11.85
CA ARG A 230 8.18 48.08 -12.76
C ARG A 230 7.30 48.95 -11.87
N ARG A 231 7.60 50.25 -11.84
CA ARG A 231 6.71 51.25 -11.23
C ARG A 231 5.33 51.00 -11.84
N PRO A 232 4.26 50.86 -11.05
CA PRO A 232 2.93 50.81 -11.63
C PRO A 232 2.81 52.06 -12.50
N GLU A 233 2.64 51.85 -13.81
CA GLU A 233 2.36 52.94 -14.73
C GLU A 233 1.07 53.59 -14.24
N ASP A 234 1.14 54.91 -14.15
CA ASP A 234 0.11 55.83 -13.68
C ASP A 234 -1.16 55.64 -14.50
N VAL A 235 -2.06 54.76 -14.04
CA VAL A 235 -3.45 54.76 -14.47
C VAL A 235 -4.11 55.86 -13.66
N GLY A 236 -4.22 57.01 -14.30
CA GLY A 236 -4.73 58.24 -13.72
C GLY A 236 -6.09 58.11 -13.05
N ASP A 237 -6.24 58.93 -12.01
CA ASP A 237 -7.43 59.29 -11.24
C ASP A 237 -8.79 58.93 -11.83
N ALA A 238 -9.57 58.16 -11.06
CA ALA A 238 -10.96 58.49 -10.78
C ALA A 238 -11.41 57.89 -9.43
N ASP A 239 -11.82 58.82 -8.55
CA ASP A 239 -12.66 58.71 -7.36
C ASP A 239 -12.10 58.09 -6.07
N ALA A 240 -11.62 59.04 -5.26
CA ALA A 240 -11.67 58.99 -3.81
C ALA A 240 -13.12 58.87 -3.29
N SER A 241 -13.39 57.85 -2.48
CA SER A 241 -14.11 58.05 -1.24
C SER A 241 -13.59 57.06 -0.20
N ALA A 242 -13.04 57.64 0.86
CA ALA A 242 -12.64 56.94 2.06
C ALA A 242 -13.89 56.49 2.83
N ASP A 243 -13.88 55.29 3.37
CA ASP A 243 -14.10 55.21 4.80
C ASP A 243 -13.24 54.12 5.44
N ARG A 244 -12.63 54.50 6.55
CA ARG A 244 -11.52 53.84 7.21
C ARG A 244 -12.09 52.92 8.29
N ASN A 245 -11.61 51.68 8.35
CA ASN A 245 -11.58 50.97 9.62
C ASN A 245 -10.40 49.98 9.64
N SER A 246 -9.31 50.43 10.26
CA SER A 246 -8.21 49.58 10.73
C SER A 246 -8.46 49.26 12.20
N PRO A 247 -8.31 48.00 12.66
CA PRO A 247 -8.12 47.75 14.07
C PRO A 247 -6.63 47.86 14.41
N GLU A 248 -6.35 48.64 15.44
CA GLU A 248 -5.05 48.85 16.06
C GLU A 248 -4.47 47.56 16.65
N CYS A 249 -3.15 47.41 16.54
CA CYS A 249 -2.37 46.51 17.38
C CYS A 249 -2.41 47.03 18.83
N GLY A 250 -3.07 46.28 19.70
CA GLY A 250 -3.10 46.48 21.15
C GLY A 250 -2.05 45.62 21.84
N GLU A 251 -1.23 46.32 22.62
CA GLU A 251 -0.18 45.83 23.51
C GLU A 251 -0.72 45.04 24.71
N SER A 252 0.06 44.03 25.11
CA SER A 252 0.27 43.42 26.44
C SER A 252 -0.78 43.61 27.53
N THR A 253 -1.39 42.52 28.03
CA THR A 253 -1.66 42.34 29.47
C THR A 253 -1.86 40.86 29.86
N GLU A 254 -1.03 40.43 30.81
CA GLU A 254 -1.26 39.49 31.93
C GLU A 254 -1.56 37.98 31.72
N VAL A 255 -0.69 37.24 32.41
CA VAL A 255 -0.70 35.83 32.76
C VAL A 255 -1.71 35.59 33.90
N PRO A 256 -2.46 34.47 33.92
CA PRO A 256 -2.90 33.87 35.17
C PRO A 256 -2.12 32.58 35.45
N GLU A 257 -1.41 32.60 36.56
CA GLU A 257 -1.01 31.41 37.31
C GLU A 257 -2.27 30.70 37.81
N THR A 258 -2.45 29.42 37.47
CA THR A 258 -2.99 28.45 38.43
C THR A 258 -2.40 27.08 38.16
N SER A 259 -1.61 26.66 39.13
CA SER A 259 -1.07 25.35 39.40
C SER A 259 -2.20 24.32 39.59
N GLU A 260 -2.18 23.23 38.82
CA GLU A 260 -2.52 21.89 39.33
C GLU A 260 -1.58 20.85 38.67
N ALA A 261 -0.77 20.23 39.51
CA ALA A 261 0.15 19.15 39.14
C ALA A 261 -0.62 17.82 38.98
N PRO A 262 -0.27 16.98 38.00
CA PRO A 262 -0.85 15.64 37.87
C PRO A 262 -0.34 14.72 38.99
N ALA A 263 -1.30 14.03 39.63
CA ALA A 263 -1.05 13.02 40.63
C ALA A 263 -0.12 11.91 40.11
N SER A 264 0.81 11.56 40.98
CA SER A 264 1.86 10.56 40.87
C SER A 264 1.36 9.14 40.63
N LEU A 265 1.97 8.48 39.64
CA LEU A 265 2.59 7.15 39.68
C LEU A 265 2.21 6.25 40.88
N ASP A 266 1.36 5.25 40.63
CA ASP A 266 1.41 3.98 41.37
C ASP A 266 2.46 3.07 40.71
N ALA A 267 3.59 2.93 41.39
CA ALA A 267 4.61 1.95 41.06
C ALA A 267 4.19 0.55 41.57
N PRO A 268 4.48 -0.54 40.84
CA PRO A 268 4.27 -1.89 41.35
C PRO A 268 5.25 -2.17 42.50
N THR A 269 4.71 -2.64 43.62
CA THR A 269 5.47 -3.08 44.79
C THR A 269 6.31 -4.30 44.45
N GLU A 270 7.64 -4.18 44.51
CA GLU A 270 8.53 -5.35 44.52
C GLU A 270 8.39 -6.13 45.83
N PRO A 271 8.24 -7.47 45.81
CA PRO A 271 8.51 -8.27 46.98
C PRO A 271 10.02 -8.55 47.07
N GLY A 272 10.58 -8.23 48.24
CA GLY A 272 11.99 -8.36 48.53
C GLY A 272 12.53 -9.79 48.53
N ASN A 273 13.85 -9.87 48.34
CA ASN A 273 14.67 -11.05 48.54
C ASN A 273 14.45 -11.67 49.94
N GLY A 274 13.88 -12.88 49.94
CA GLY A 274 13.84 -13.79 51.08
C GLY A 274 14.07 -15.21 50.56
N ASP A 275 15.22 -15.75 50.96
CA ASP A 275 15.73 -17.13 50.99
C ASP A 275 14.91 -18.31 50.42
N ALA A 276 15.69 -19.23 49.84
CA ALA A 276 15.43 -20.57 49.32
C ALA A 276 14.07 -21.25 49.63
N GLY A 277 13.35 -21.61 48.56
CA GLY A 277 12.23 -22.55 48.62
C GLY A 277 11.62 -22.77 47.25
N ASP A 278 12.06 -23.82 46.57
CA ASP A 278 11.46 -24.32 45.33
C ASP A 278 9.96 -24.62 45.57
N THR A 279 9.07 -23.81 45.00
CA THR A 279 7.63 -24.09 44.98
C THR A 279 7.17 -24.19 43.53
N GLU A 280 7.39 -25.35 42.94
CA GLU A 280 6.64 -25.84 41.77
C GLU A 280 5.14 -25.60 42.01
N ARG A 281 4.54 -24.70 41.23
CA ARG A 281 3.13 -24.32 41.37
C ARG A 281 2.16 -25.42 40.95
N TYR A 282 2.65 -26.39 40.17
CA TYR A 282 1.97 -27.62 39.77
C TYR A 282 3.04 -28.70 39.60
N ARG A 283 2.75 -29.93 40.02
CA ARG A 283 3.63 -31.04 39.66
C ARG A 283 3.48 -31.36 38.16
N PRO A 284 4.55 -31.72 37.45
CA PRO A 284 4.45 -32.13 36.04
C PRO A 284 3.39 -33.21 35.80
N GLU A 285 3.19 -34.10 36.77
CA GLU A 285 2.19 -35.17 36.76
C GLU A 285 0.73 -34.65 36.82
N GLU A 286 0.48 -33.51 37.48
CA GLU A 286 -0.84 -32.87 37.53
C GLU A 286 -1.16 -32.11 36.23
N PHE A 287 -0.13 -31.52 35.60
CA PHE A 287 -0.31 -30.73 34.38
C PHE A 287 -0.37 -31.60 33.13
N TRP A 288 0.51 -32.60 33.01
CA TRP A 288 0.59 -33.48 31.84
C TRP A 288 -0.27 -34.74 31.96
N GLY A 289 -0.72 -35.10 33.18
CA GLY A 289 -1.26 -36.41 33.45
C GLY A 289 -0.18 -37.50 33.41
N ASP A 290 -0.60 -38.76 33.51
CA ASP A 290 0.33 -39.88 33.39
C ASP A 290 0.80 -40.00 31.93
N VAL A 291 2.10 -39.76 31.70
CA VAL A 291 2.75 -39.86 30.38
C VAL A 291 2.63 -41.28 29.77
N ALA A 292 2.36 -42.30 30.60
CA ALA A 292 2.06 -43.65 30.12
C ALA A 292 0.66 -43.77 29.47
N THR A 293 -0.22 -42.78 29.66
CA THR A 293 -1.60 -42.78 29.18
C THR A 293 -1.77 -41.70 28.12
N VAL A 294 -1.34 -42.01 26.89
CA VAL A 294 -1.56 -41.11 25.74
C VAL A 294 -3.07 -40.99 25.49
N PRO A 295 -3.64 -39.77 25.39
CA PRO A 295 -5.04 -39.60 25.00
C PRO A 295 -5.27 -40.30 23.66
N GLN A 296 -6.17 -41.28 23.63
CA GLN A 296 -6.60 -41.87 22.38
C GLN A 296 -7.55 -40.88 21.71
N TRP A 297 -7.08 -40.31 20.61
CA TRP A 297 -7.92 -39.57 19.69
C TRP A 297 -8.68 -40.60 18.86
N ASP A 298 -10.01 -40.46 18.79
CA ASP A 298 -10.78 -41.22 17.82
C ASP A 298 -10.27 -40.89 16.42
N ASP A 299 -10.21 -41.88 15.53
CA ASP A 299 -9.82 -41.66 14.14
C ASP A 299 -10.71 -40.57 13.54
N PHE A 300 -10.08 -39.49 13.06
CA PHE A 300 -10.80 -38.42 12.40
C PHE A 300 -11.56 -38.98 11.20
N ALA A 301 -12.88 -38.78 11.17
CA ALA A 301 -13.66 -39.07 9.98
C ALA A 301 -13.13 -38.22 8.83
N VAL A 302 -12.61 -38.87 7.77
CA VAL A 302 -12.20 -38.17 6.55
C VAL A 302 -13.47 -37.69 5.85
N GLU A 303 -13.81 -36.43 6.04
CA GLU A 303 -14.88 -35.78 5.29
C GLU A 303 -14.32 -35.11 4.05
N HIS A 304 -14.81 -35.50 2.87
CA HIS A 304 -14.46 -34.86 1.61
C HIS A 304 -15.18 -33.51 1.50
N GLY A 305 -14.58 -32.45 2.06
CA GLY A 305 -15.15 -31.09 2.09
C GLY A 305 -15.51 -30.47 0.72
N LEU A 306 -15.10 -31.11 -0.39
CA LEU A 306 -15.47 -30.74 -1.76
C LEU A 306 -16.90 -31.11 -2.15
N GLU A 307 -17.58 -31.95 -1.36
CA GLU A 307 -18.95 -32.42 -1.64
C GLU A 307 -20.00 -31.76 -0.73
N LEU A 308 -19.58 -31.08 0.34
CA LEU A 308 -20.47 -30.34 1.25
C LEU A 308 -20.85 -28.94 0.72
N GLY A 309 -20.20 -28.48 -0.36
CA GLY A 309 -20.49 -27.21 -1.01
C GLY A 309 -21.43 -27.35 -2.21
N ASP A 310 -22.13 -26.26 -2.55
CA ASP A 310 -22.98 -26.18 -3.74
C ASP A 310 -22.14 -26.52 -5.00
N PRO A 311 -22.45 -27.63 -5.70
CA PRO A 311 -21.67 -28.07 -6.84
C PRO A 311 -21.70 -27.05 -7.98
N ASP A 312 -22.73 -26.22 -8.08
CA ASP A 312 -22.83 -25.19 -9.11
C ASP A 312 -21.87 -24.03 -8.81
N ILE A 313 -21.81 -23.56 -7.56
CA ILE A 313 -20.85 -22.53 -7.13
C ILE A 313 -19.41 -23.04 -7.28
N ARG A 314 -19.16 -24.30 -6.90
CA ARG A 314 -17.84 -24.94 -7.10
C ARG A 314 -17.47 -25.00 -8.58
N ASN A 315 -18.36 -25.48 -9.43
CA ASN A 315 -18.10 -25.62 -10.86
C ASN A 315 -17.95 -24.24 -11.53
N GLN A 316 -18.67 -23.22 -11.07
CA GLN A 316 -18.52 -21.84 -11.53
C GLN A 316 -17.17 -21.24 -11.11
N ALA A 317 -16.72 -21.50 -9.88
CA ALA A 317 -15.39 -21.11 -9.41
C ALA A 317 -14.28 -21.82 -10.18
N ILE A 318 -14.40 -23.14 -10.40
CA ILE A 318 -13.42 -23.93 -11.19
C ILE A 318 -13.36 -23.42 -12.63
N ARG A 319 -14.50 -23.14 -13.28
CA ARG A 319 -14.56 -22.57 -14.63
C ARG A 319 -13.88 -21.20 -14.72
N ARG A 320 -13.94 -20.39 -13.66
CA ARG A 320 -13.31 -19.06 -13.61
C ARG A 320 -11.78 -19.12 -13.61
N PHE A 321 -11.19 -20.23 -13.18
CA PHE A 321 -9.73 -20.43 -13.14
C PHE A 321 -9.19 -21.32 -14.28
N SER A 322 -10.01 -22.18 -14.88
CA SER A 322 -9.58 -23.08 -15.97
C SER A 322 -9.74 -22.51 -17.39
N TRP A 323 -9.89 -21.19 -17.49
CA TRP A 323 -10.16 -20.41 -18.72
C TRP A 323 -8.95 -20.32 -19.66
N ASN A 324 -8.35 -21.46 -19.97
CA ASN A 324 -7.34 -21.52 -21.01
C ASN A 324 -7.51 -22.77 -21.87
N ASN A 325 -7.75 -23.96 -21.31
CA ASN A 325 -7.77 -25.17 -22.14
C ASN A 325 -9.08 -25.33 -22.94
N VAL A 326 -10.24 -25.06 -22.34
CA VAL A 326 -11.53 -25.22 -23.03
C VAL A 326 -11.77 -24.09 -24.03
N ASP A 327 -11.40 -22.86 -23.67
CA ASP A 327 -11.59 -21.70 -24.56
C ASP A 327 -10.59 -21.70 -25.71
N GLN A 328 -9.35 -22.18 -25.50
CA GLN A 328 -8.42 -22.43 -26.61
C GLN A 328 -8.94 -23.50 -27.57
N LEU A 329 -9.52 -24.59 -27.07
CA LEU A 329 -10.11 -25.63 -27.93
C LEU A 329 -11.30 -25.09 -28.73
N ARG A 330 -12.12 -24.21 -28.15
CA ARG A 330 -13.23 -23.54 -28.84
C ARG A 330 -12.73 -22.58 -29.93
N VAL A 331 -11.74 -21.76 -29.61
CA VAL A 331 -11.11 -20.84 -30.59
C VAL A 331 -10.48 -21.63 -31.74
N LEU A 332 -9.77 -22.72 -31.43
CA LEU A 332 -9.19 -23.61 -32.45
C LEU A 332 -10.28 -24.19 -33.36
N HIS A 333 -11.36 -24.71 -32.77
CA HIS A 333 -12.49 -25.25 -33.54
C HIS A 333 -13.17 -24.20 -34.43
N SER A 334 -13.36 -22.97 -33.93
CA SER A 334 -13.90 -21.86 -34.72
C SER A 334 -12.99 -21.51 -35.90
N LEU A 335 -11.68 -21.46 -35.68
CA LEU A 335 -10.70 -21.21 -36.74
C LEU A 335 -10.68 -22.32 -37.78
N GLU A 336 -10.83 -23.58 -37.37
CA GLU A 336 -10.90 -24.73 -38.25
C GLU A 336 -12.16 -24.68 -39.14
N ARG A 337 -13.34 -24.38 -38.59
CA ARG A 337 -14.55 -24.18 -39.41
C ARG A 337 -14.43 -23.00 -40.37
N CYS A 338 -13.79 -21.90 -39.95
CA CYS A 338 -13.52 -20.78 -40.85
C CYS A 338 -12.59 -21.20 -41.99
N TYR A 339 -11.54 -21.96 -41.69
CA TYR A 339 -10.62 -22.47 -42.70
C TYR A 339 -11.30 -23.42 -43.67
N GLU A 340 -12.10 -24.38 -43.19
CA GLU A 340 -12.90 -25.28 -44.04
C GLU A 340 -13.84 -24.49 -44.94
N THR A 341 -14.57 -23.52 -44.39
CA THR A 341 -15.48 -22.68 -45.17
C THR A 341 -14.73 -21.92 -46.28
N LEU A 342 -13.52 -21.42 -45.99
CA LEU A 342 -12.71 -20.66 -46.95
C LEU A 342 -12.02 -21.56 -47.99
N THR A 343 -11.71 -22.80 -47.65
CA THR A 343 -10.91 -23.71 -48.48
C THR A 343 -11.69 -24.83 -49.13
N GLU A 344 -12.95 -25.06 -48.76
CA GLU A 344 -13.82 -25.97 -49.49
C GLU A 344 -13.92 -25.54 -50.96
N PRO A 345 -13.46 -26.39 -51.89
CA PRO A 345 -13.60 -26.14 -53.30
C PRO A 345 -15.08 -26.34 -53.64
N SER A 346 -15.79 -25.24 -53.88
CA SER A 346 -17.14 -25.31 -54.41
C SER A 346 -17.09 -26.11 -55.71
N ALA A 347 -17.75 -27.27 -55.72
CA ALA A 347 -18.02 -28.04 -56.91
C ALA A 347 -19.05 -27.31 -57.80
N THR A 348 -18.75 -26.09 -58.22
CA THR A 348 -19.28 -25.41 -59.40
C THR A 348 -18.45 -24.16 -59.64
N ASP A 349 -17.46 -24.32 -60.50
CA ASP A 349 -16.87 -23.27 -61.31
C ASP A 349 -17.99 -22.45 -61.99
N THR A 350 -18.13 -21.18 -61.60
CA THR A 350 -18.43 -20.03 -62.49
C THR A 350 -18.57 -18.74 -61.66
N GLY A 351 -17.48 -17.98 -61.59
CA GLY A 351 -17.48 -16.50 -61.66
C GLY A 351 -18.37 -15.65 -60.75
N SER A 352 -18.83 -16.12 -59.59
CA SER A 352 -19.56 -15.27 -58.63
C SER A 352 -18.73 -15.04 -57.36
N GLU A 353 -18.46 -13.76 -57.10
CA GLU A 353 -17.95 -13.26 -55.84
C GLU A 353 -18.84 -13.81 -54.71
N ARG A 354 -18.25 -14.42 -53.67
CA ARG A 354 -19.01 -14.96 -52.53
C ARG A 354 -19.67 -13.80 -51.78
N VAL A 355 -20.88 -13.45 -52.17
CA VAL A 355 -21.72 -12.51 -51.42
C VAL A 355 -22.30 -13.28 -50.24
N PHE A 356 -21.77 -13.05 -49.05
CA PHE A 356 -22.38 -13.51 -47.82
C PHE A 356 -23.73 -12.81 -47.67
N GLU A 357 -24.85 -13.55 -47.61
CA GLU A 357 -26.19 -12.96 -47.44
C GLU A 357 -26.32 -12.13 -46.14
N ARG A 358 -25.48 -12.42 -45.14
CA ARG A 358 -25.19 -11.59 -43.97
C ARG A 358 -23.73 -11.72 -43.58
N GLU A 359 -23.12 -10.60 -43.20
CA GLU A 359 -21.80 -10.59 -42.57
C GLU A 359 -21.84 -11.40 -41.26
N PRO A 360 -21.07 -12.50 -41.13
CA PRO A 360 -21.14 -13.39 -39.96
C PRO A 360 -20.84 -12.68 -38.63
N TRP A 361 -20.06 -11.59 -38.67
CA TRP A 361 -19.74 -10.75 -37.51
C TRP A 361 -20.84 -9.74 -37.12
N LEU A 362 -21.90 -9.63 -37.93
CA LEU A 362 -23.10 -8.83 -37.67
C LEU A 362 -24.30 -9.65 -37.20
N SER A 363 -24.11 -10.95 -36.90
CA SER A 363 -25.16 -11.81 -36.34
C SER A 363 -25.66 -11.31 -34.97
N GLU A 364 -26.92 -11.61 -34.64
CA GLU A 364 -27.62 -11.14 -33.44
C GLU A 364 -26.91 -11.51 -32.11
N PRO A 365 -27.22 -10.80 -31.00
CA PRO A 365 -26.41 -10.83 -29.76
C PRO A 365 -26.16 -12.22 -29.18
N ALA A 366 -27.07 -13.18 -29.41
CA ALA A 366 -26.97 -14.53 -28.87
C ALA A 366 -25.75 -15.32 -29.36
N ASP A 367 -25.15 -14.94 -30.50
CA ASP A 367 -23.96 -15.60 -31.06
C ASP A 367 -22.64 -14.86 -30.74
N ARG A 368 -22.69 -13.81 -29.89
CA ARG A 368 -21.47 -13.15 -29.42
C ARG A 368 -20.94 -13.88 -28.19
N ASN A 369 -19.66 -14.27 -28.26
CA ASN A 369 -18.89 -14.91 -27.18
C ASN A 369 -18.74 -14.08 -25.89
N GLY A 370 -19.54 -13.02 -25.69
CA GLY A 370 -19.46 -12.09 -24.56
C GLY A 370 -20.64 -12.12 -23.59
N ASP A 371 -21.77 -12.77 -23.90
CA ASP A 371 -22.99 -12.67 -23.07
C ASP A 371 -23.18 -13.85 -22.07
N HIS A 372 -22.08 -14.45 -21.62
CA HIS A 372 -22.10 -15.42 -20.52
C HIS A 372 -21.19 -14.95 -19.38
N ASP A 373 -21.56 -13.82 -18.77
CA ASP A 373 -21.06 -13.39 -17.45
C ASP A 373 -21.90 -13.98 -16.31
#